data_AF-A0A261F887-F1
#
_entry.id   AF-A0A261F887-F1
#
_cell.length_a   1.000
_cell.length_b   1.000
_cell.length_c   1.000
_cell.angle_alpha   90.00
_cell.angle_beta   90.00
_cell.angle_gamma   90.00
#
_symmetry.space_group_name_H-M   'P 1'
#
loop_
_entity.id
_entity.type
_entity.pdbx_description
1 polymer ?
#
loop_
_entity_poly.entity_id
_entity_poly.type
_entity_poly.pdbx_seq_one_letter_code
_entity_poly.pdbx_strand_id
1 'polypeptide(L)'
;MNGHIERHTSVSVTSDPAGVRHTTITQTVIGTASASPSDGGNDANADNPGECFDINTCCDDREKAMIEMLRAYLRPDGAPDCLIERLRQCLRDEGR
;
A
#
# COMPACT_ATOMS: atom_id res chain seq x y z
N MET A 1 21.68 -17.83 13.42
CA MET A 1 20.59 -17.25 12.61
C MET A 1 20.30 -15.87 13.18
N ASN A 2 20.79 -14.80 12.54
CA ASN A 2 20.49 -13.42 12.94
C ASN A 2 19.51 -12.88 11.90
N GLY A 3 18.26 -12.63 12.30
CA GLY A 3 17.24 -12.06 11.41
C GLY A 3 17.68 -10.70 10.86
N HIS A 4 17.34 -10.42 9.61
CA HIS A 4 17.61 -9.13 9.01
C HIS A 4 16.65 -8.09 9.59
N ILE A 5 17.19 -6.99 10.10
CA ILE A 5 16.39 -5.88 10.64
C ILE A 5 16.62 -4.69 9.71
N GLU A 6 15.57 -4.29 9.01
CA GLU A 6 15.58 -3.08 8.19
C GLU A 6 15.01 -1.91 9.00
N ARG A 7 15.70 -0.77 8.96
CA ARG A 7 15.34 0.44 9.70
C ARG A 7 15.27 1.62 8.74
N HIS A 8 14.07 2.11 8.47
CA HIS A 8 13.89 3.36 7.74
C HIS A 8 13.75 4.52 8.73
N THR A 9 14.56 5.56 8.53
CA THR A 9 14.52 6.79 9.34
C THR A 9 14.27 7.97 8.42
N SER A 10 13.17 8.68 8.64
CA SER A 10 12.87 9.95 7.96
C SER A 10 13.02 11.09 8.95
N VAL A 11 13.74 12.13 8.53
CA VAL A 11 13.96 13.35 9.32
C VAL A 11 13.43 14.52 8.54
N SER A 12 12.45 15.22 9.11
CA SER A 12 11.87 16.44 8.54
C SER A 12 12.16 17.61 9.47
N VAL A 13 12.79 18.65 8.93
CA VAL A 13 13.08 19.89 9.66
C VAL A 13 12.27 21.01 9.02
N THR A 14 11.46 21.68 9.83
CA THR A 14 10.69 22.85 9.41
C THR A 14 11.08 24.02 10.32
N SER A 15 11.21 25.20 9.75
CA SER A 15 11.43 26.42 10.52
C SER A 15 10.20 27.29 10.41
N ASP A 16 9.69 27.75 11.54
CA ASP A 16 8.64 28.75 11.55
C ASP A 16 9.22 30.16 11.22
N PRO A 17 8.38 31.13 10.86
CA PRO A 17 8.85 32.50 10.58
C PRO A 17 9.34 33.24 11.84
N ALA A 18 9.16 32.68 13.04
CA ALA A 18 9.71 33.21 14.29
C ALA A 18 11.13 32.66 14.61
N GLY A 19 11.65 31.76 13.75
CA GLY A 19 12.98 31.17 13.87
C GLY A 19 13.05 29.88 14.70
N VAL A 20 11.91 29.36 15.16
CA VAL A 20 11.83 28.07 15.88
C VAL A 20 11.96 26.94 14.87
N ARG A 21 12.92 26.04 15.14
CA ARG A 21 13.15 24.84 14.32
C ARG A 21 12.39 23.66 14.90
N HIS A 22 11.39 23.20 14.18
CA HIS A 22 10.65 21.99 14.46
C HIS A 22 11.28 20.81 13.72
N THR A 23 11.82 19.85 14.48
CA THR A 23 12.38 18.61 13.93
C THR A 23 11.44 17.46 14.24
N THR A 24 10.97 16.78 13.21
CA THR A 24 10.17 15.56 13.32
C THR A 24 11.01 14.37 12.84
N ILE A 25 11.10 13.34 13.67
CA ILE A 25 11.81 12.10 13.36
C ILE A 25 10.79 10.97 13.32
N THR A 26 10.64 10.34 12.16
CA THR A 26 9.77 9.17 11.97
C THR A 26 10.64 7.95 11.76
N GLN A 27 10.55 6.97 12.66
CA GLN A 27 11.32 5.73 12.58
C GLN A 27 10.37 4.55 12.33
N THR A 28 10.64 3.78 11.28
CA THR A 28 9.92 2.54 10.98
C THR A 28 10.90 1.37 11.06
N VAL A 29 10.61 0.38 11.91
CA VAL A 29 11.43 -0.81 12.11
C VAL A 29 10.66 -2.02 11.58
N ILE A 30 11.24 -2.71 10.60
CA ILE A 30 10.66 -3.91 10.00
C ILE A 30 11.53 -5.09 10.43
N GLY A 31 10.96 -5.96 11.26
CA GLY A 31 11.58 -7.23 11.60
C GLY A 31 11.16 -8.29 10.59
N THR A 32 12.09 -8.81 9.80
CA THR A 32 11.80 -10.04 9.05
C THR A 32 11.85 -11.18 10.06
N ALA A 33 10.70 -11.65 10.52
CA ALA A 33 10.64 -12.98 11.11
C ALA A 33 11.11 -13.93 10.00
N SER A 34 12.28 -14.53 10.19
CA SER A 34 12.68 -15.71 9.44
C SER A 34 11.67 -16.80 9.79
N ALA A 35 10.50 -16.76 9.16
CA ALA A 35 9.66 -17.92 9.04
C ALA A 35 10.55 -18.97 8.39
N SER A 36 10.86 -20.04 9.13
CA SER A 36 11.34 -21.25 8.49
C SER A 36 10.42 -21.53 7.31
N PRO A 37 10.92 -21.91 6.13
CA PRO A 37 10.07 -22.33 5.04
C PRO A 37 9.44 -23.66 5.45
N SER A 38 8.38 -23.59 6.25
CA SER A 38 7.32 -24.57 6.24
C SER A 38 6.56 -24.30 4.95
N ASP A 39 7.03 -24.98 3.90
CA ASP A 39 6.29 -25.44 2.74
C ASP A 39 5.02 -24.63 2.39
N GLY A 40 5.11 -23.77 1.37
CA GLY A 40 3.94 -23.04 0.85
C GLY A 40 4.20 -21.63 0.30
N GLY A 41 5.40 -21.34 -0.22
CA GLY A 41 5.63 -20.13 -1.00
C GLY A 41 5.05 -20.28 -2.41
N ASN A 42 3.78 -19.95 -2.60
CA ASN A 42 3.18 -19.89 -3.93
C ASN A 42 3.06 -18.42 -4.40
N ASP A 43 4.20 -17.85 -4.80
CA ASP A 43 4.21 -16.77 -5.76
C ASP A 43 3.94 -17.36 -7.16
N ALA A 44 2.78 -17.00 -7.73
CA ALA A 44 2.38 -17.20 -9.12
C ALA A 44 2.14 -18.63 -9.64
N ASN A 45 0.96 -19.20 -9.36
CA ASN A 45 0.17 -19.83 -10.43
C ASN A 45 -1.33 -19.74 -10.13
N ALA A 46 -2.07 -19.11 -11.02
CA ALA A 46 -3.52 -18.94 -10.98
C ALA A 46 -4.27 -20.23 -11.37
N ASP A 47 -3.93 -21.38 -10.78
CA ASP A 47 -4.50 -22.68 -11.18
C ASP A 47 -4.70 -23.68 -10.02
N ASN A 48 -4.63 -23.24 -8.76
CA ASN A 48 -5.04 -24.07 -7.62
C ASN A 48 -6.30 -23.46 -6.97
N PRO A 49 -7.52 -23.80 -7.44
CA PRO A 49 -8.77 -23.20 -6.97
C PRO A 49 -9.12 -23.54 -5.51
N GLY A 50 -8.31 -24.35 -4.83
CA GLY A 50 -8.56 -24.81 -3.45
C GLY A 50 -8.02 -23.91 -2.34
N GLU A 51 -7.13 -22.96 -2.64
CA GLU A 51 -6.42 -22.16 -1.60
C GLU A 51 -6.44 -20.65 -1.87
N CYS A 52 -7.44 -20.15 -2.59
CA CYS A 52 -7.64 -18.70 -2.68
C CYS A 52 -8.14 -18.15 -1.34
N PHE A 53 -7.54 -17.04 -0.88
CA PHE A 53 -8.00 -16.34 0.31
C PHE A 53 -9.46 -15.89 0.17
N ASP A 54 -10.36 -16.47 0.97
CA ASP A 54 -11.76 -16.07 1.04
C ASP A 54 -12.00 -15.18 2.25
N ILE A 55 -12.32 -13.92 1.96
CA ILE A 55 -12.61 -12.88 2.96
C ILE A 55 -13.77 -13.31 3.89
N ASN A 56 -14.72 -14.10 3.41
CA ASN A 56 -15.90 -14.44 4.21
C ASN A 56 -15.59 -15.44 5.31
N THR A 57 -14.64 -16.35 5.06
CA THR A 57 -14.24 -17.42 5.98
C THR A 57 -12.99 -17.09 6.78
N CYS A 58 -12.09 -16.24 6.26
CA CYS A 58 -10.83 -15.89 6.92
C CYS A 58 -10.89 -14.64 7.81
N CYS A 59 -11.91 -13.79 7.67
CA CYS A 59 -11.96 -12.49 8.35
C CYS A 59 -13.15 -12.32 9.30
N ASP A 60 -12.91 -11.59 10.39
CA ASP A 60 -13.95 -11.08 11.28
C ASP A 60 -14.66 -9.84 10.71
N ASP A 61 -15.72 -9.37 11.38
CA ASP A 61 -16.53 -8.23 10.93
C ASP A 61 -15.73 -6.92 10.84
N ARG A 62 -14.74 -6.74 11.74
CA ARG A 62 -13.91 -5.54 11.77
C ARG A 62 -12.93 -5.54 10.60
N GLU A 63 -12.31 -6.67 10.31
CA GLU A 63 -11.41 -6.86 9.17
C GLU A 63 -12.17 -6.69 7.86
N LYS A 64 -13.37 -7.27 7.74
CA LYS A 64 -14.25 -7.07 6.58
C LYS A 64 -14.55 -5.59 6.33
N ALA A 65 -14.93 -4.85 7.37
CA ALA A 65 -15.18 -3.41 7.27
C ALA A 65 -13.92 -2.63 6.83
N MET A 66 -12.74 -2.99 7.36
CA MET A 66 -11.48 -2.36 6.96
C MET A 66 -11.15 -2.64 5.49
N ILE A 67 -11.34 -3.88 5.03
CA ILE A 67 -11.12 -4.28 3.63
C ILE A 67 -12.07 -3.49 2.72
N GLU A 68 -13.35 -3.33 3.10
CA GLU A 68 -14.32 -2.55 2.34
C GLU A 68 -13.89 -1.09 2.22
N MET A 69 -13.46 -0.46 3.31
CA MET A 69 -12.95 0.92 3.29
C MET A 69 -11.73 1.05 2.37
N LEU A 70 -10.78 0.11 2.45
CA LEU A 70 -9.60 0.11 1.58
C LEU A 70 -9.97 -0.08 0.11
N ARG A 71 -10.95 -0.95 -0.19
CA ARG A 71 -11.45 -1.14 -1.55
C ARG A 71 -12.07 0.14 -2.09
N ALA A 72 -12.92 0.81 -1.32
CA ALA A 72 -13.52 2.08 -1.73
C ALA A 72 -12.47 3.15 -2.03
N TYR A 73 -11.40 3.20 -1.23
CA TYR A 73 -10.31 4.16 -1.42
C TYR A 73 -9.42 3.84 -2.63
N LEU A 74 -9.05 2.56 -2.80
CA LEU A 74 -8.11 2.14 -3.83
C LEU A 74 -8.75 1.84 -5.19
N ARG A 75 -10.05 1.53 -5.21
CA ARG A 75 -10.83 1.16 -6.38
C ARG A 75 -12.10 2.01 -6.44
N PRO A 76 -11.97 3.31 -6.72
CA PRO A 76 -13.12 4.18 -6.88
C PRO A 76 -13.99 3.70 -8.05
N ASP A 77 -15.31 3.88 -7.95
CA ASP A 77 -16.29 3.47 -8.98
C ASP A 77 -16.05 4.15 -10.34
N GLY A 78 -15.45 5.33 -10.31
CA GLY A 78 -15.12 6.12 -11.49
C GLY A 78 -13.70 6.65 -11.42
N ALA A 79 -13.11 6.84 -12.59
CA ALA A 79 -11.88 7.62 -12.71
C ALA A 79 -12.12 9.07 -12.27
N PRO A 80 -11.16 9.72 -11.59
CA PRO A 80 -11.28 11.13 -11.23
C PRO A 80 -11.30 12.02 -12.47
N ASP A 81 -12.03 13.14 -12.40
CA ASP A 81 -12.25 14.05 -13.54
C ASP A 81 -10.94 14.56 -14.16
N CYS A 82 -9.93 14.86 -13.33
CA CYS A 82 -8.63 15.33 -13.79
C CYS A 82 -7.89 14.29 -14.65
N LEU A 83 -8.08 13.00 -14.38
CA LEU A 83 -7.50 11.93 -15.19
C LEU A 83 -8.22 11.84 -16.53
N ILE A 84 -9.55 11.92 -16.54
CA ILE A 84 -10.36 11.93 -17.76
C ILE A 84 -10.03 13.14 -18.64
N GLU A 85 -9.90 14.33 -18.05
CA GLU A 85 -9.53 15.55 -18.76
C GLU A 85 -8.15 15.43 -19.40
N ARG A 86 -7.16 14.93 -18.65
CA ARG A 86 -5.81 14.70 -19.15
C ARG A 86 -5.79 13.69 -20.30
N LEU A 87 -6.54 12.60 -20.19
CA LEU A 87 -6.70 11.62 -21.27
C LEU A 87 -7.29 12.27 -22.53
N ARG A 88 -8.34 13.08 -22.39
CA ARG A 88 -8.93 13.83 -23.51
C ARG A 88 -7.96 14.82 -24.14
N GLN A 89 -7.04 15.39 -23.38
CA GLN A 89 -6.01 16.27 -23.94
C GLN A 89 -5.00 15.46 -24.74
N CYS A 90 -4.41 14.41 -24.15
CA CYS A 90 -3.45 13.55 -24.84
C CYS A 90 -4.02 12.97 -26.13
N LEU A 91 -5.25 12.43 -26.11
CA LEU A 91 -5.89 11.85 -27.30
C LEU A 91 -6.27 12.89 -28.36
N ARG A 92 -6.43 14.17 -27.98
CA ARG A 92 -6.64 15.27 -28.94
C ARG A 92 -5.32 15.72 -29.57
N ASP A 93 -4.23 15.68 -28.80
CA ASP A 93 -2.91 16.10 -29.25
C ASP A 93 -2.25 15.07 -30.19
N GLU A 94 -2.63 13.79 -30.12
CA GLU A 94 -2.18 12.74 -31.08
C GLU A 94 -2.82 12.84 -32.47
N GLY A 95 -3.76 13.77 -32.69
CA GLY A 95 -4.43 14.00 -33.97
C GLY A 95 -3.89 15.17 -34.80
N ARG A 96 -2.76 15.77 -34.43
CA ARG A 96 -2.14 16.94 -35.10
C ARG A 96 -0.72 16.64 -35.56
#